data_AF-A0A1J5WQN4-F1
#
_entry.id   AF-A0A1J5WQN4-F1
#
_cell.length_a   1.000
_cell.length_b   1.000
_cell.length_c   1.000
_cell.angle_alpha   90.00
_cell.angle_beta   90.00
_cell.angle_gamma   90.00
#
_symmetry.space_group_name_H-M   'P 1'
#
loop_
_entity.id
_entity.type
_entity.pdbx_description
1 polymer ?
#
loop_
_entity_poly.entity_id
_entity_poly.type
_entity_poly.pdbx_seq_one_letter_code
_entity_poly.pdbx_strand_id
1 'polypeptide(L)'
;MSCPSEVANLYRAVIEDVIGSIRDDFINMGVDEQVLLDLQENWERKLIDTKVLNYNRYKDLFISTRSLSASQTDPGEDAQRTPLHEDRIHSQTQTLYEESLGSDLDDTDEGEVLKTANVLICQYEKVTRVKNKWKAQLKTASTCIEGVDFLFGKLNAEFEWK
;
A
#
# COMPACT_ATOMS: atom_id res chain seq x y z
N MET A 1 7.99 -10.93 -19.10
CA MET A 1 7.26 -10.76 -17.82
C MET A 1 8.05 -9.76 -17.00
N SER A 2 7.37 -8.80 -16.40
CA SER A 2 8.02 -7.84 -15.51
C SER A 2 8.61 -8.54 -14.28
N CYS A 3 9.72 -8.02 -13.75
CA CYS A 3 10.21 -8.48 -12.46
C CYS A 3 9.29 -7.97 -11.33
N PRO A 4 9.15 -8.68 -10.20
CA PRO A 4 8.27 -8.26 -9.10
C PRO A 4 8.54 -6.83 -8.58
N SER A 5 9.79 -6.37 -8.66
CA SER A 5 10.16 -5.00 -8.29
C SER A 5 9.61 -3.94 -9.26
N GLU A 6 9.46 -4.23 -10.55
CA GLU A 6 8.83 -3.29 -11.50
C GLU A 6 7.35 -3.07 -11.18
N VAL A 7 6.64 -4.13 -10.79
CA VAL A 7 5.22 -4.06 -10.41
C VAL A 7 5.06 -3.24 -9.13
N ALA A 8 5.90 -3.50 -8.12
CA ALA A 8 5.91 -2.74 -6.89
C ALA A 8 6.24 -1.25 -7.13
N ASN A 9 7.24 -0.95 -7.96
CA ASN A 9 7.61 0.41 -8.33
C ASN A 9 6.47 1.13 -9.06
N LEU A 10 5.74 0.44 -9.94
CA LEU A 10 4.59 1.03 -10.62
C LEU A 10 3.49 1.40 -9.63
N TYR A 11 3.13 0.49 -8.71
CA TYR A 11 2.11 0.78 -7.70
C TYR A 11 2.50 1.97 -6.82
N ARG A 12 3.77 2.03 -6.39
CA ARG A 12 4.31 3.18 -5.67
C ARG A 12 4.16 4.48 -6.46
N ALA A 13 4.63 4.48 -7.70
CA ALA A 13 4.59 5.67 -8.54
C ALA A 13 3.16 6.17 -8.78
N VAL A 14 2.19 5.26 -8.96
CA VAL A 14 0.78 5.61 -9.11
C VAL A 14 0.22 6.21 -7.82
N ILE A 15 0.54 5.64 -6.66
CA ILE A 15 0.12 6.20 -5.37
C ILE A 15 0.67 7.61 -5.19
N GLU A 16 1.99 7.79 -5.39
CA GLU A 16 2.66 9.08 -5.24
C GLU A 16 2.11 10.13 -6.21
N ASP A 17 1.86 9.76 -7.48
CA ASP A 17 1.30 10.65 -8.50
C ASP A 17 -0.15 11.06 -8.18
N VAL A 18 -0.99 10.11 -7.76
CA VAL A 18 -2.38 10.40 -7.37
C VAL A 18 -2.41 11.28 -6.13
N ILE A 19 -1.63 10.96 -5.09
CA ILE A 19 -1.57 11.77 -3.86
C ILE A 19 -1.01 13.17 -4.13
N GLY A 20 0.01 13.28 -4.99
CA GLY A 20 0.59 14.56 -5.39
C GLY A 20 -0.41 15.41 -6.18
N SER A 21 -1.11 14.81 -7.15
CA SER A 21 -2.03 15.54 -8.03
C SER A 21 -3.30 16.04 -7.33
N ILE A 22 -3.82 15.31 -6.33
CA ILE A 22 -5.03 15.72 -5.60
C ILE A 22 -4.75 16.61 -4.39
N ARG A 23 -3.48 16.86 -4.05
CA ARG A 23 -3.10 17.63 -2.85
C ARG A 23 -3.66 19.04 -2.85
N ASP A 24 -3.50 19.75 -3.96
CA ASP A 24 -3.97 21.14 -4.07
C ASP A 24 -5.50 21.21 -3.99
N ASP A 25 -6.21 20.21 -4.51
CA ASP A 25 -7.66 20.12 -4.41
C ASP A 25 -8.12 19.94 -2.96
N PHE A 26 -7.43 19.11 -2.17
CA PHE A 26 -7.70 18.95 -0.73
C PHE A 26 -7.53 20.28 0.02
N ILE A 27 -6.43 20.99 -0.25
CA ILE A 27 -6.14 22.30 0.35
C ILE A 27 -7.22 23.31 -0.03
N ASN A 28 -7.60 23.38 -1.30
CA ASN A 28 -8.62 24.30 -1.81
C ASN A 28 -10.01 24.02 -1.22
N MET A 29 -10.30 22.76 -0.90
CA MET A 29 -11.53 22.34 -0.22
C MET A 29 -11.49 22.54 1.29
N GLY A 30 -10.35 22.99 1.85
CA GLY A 30 -10.18 23.16 3.29
C GLY A 30 -10.10 21.83 4.06
N VAL A 31 -9.70 20.75 3.38
CA VAL A 31 -9.48 19.43 3.99
C VAL A 31 -8.08 19.40 4.59
N ASP A 32 -7.98 18.91 5.83
CA ASP A 32 -6.70 18.77 6.54
C ASP A 32 -5.75 17.83 5.79
N GLU A 33 -4.46 18.22 5.71
CA GLU A 33 -3.42 17.41 5.09
C GLU A 33 -3.29 16.02 5.73
N GLN A 34 -3.61 15.89 7.03
CA GLN A 34 -3.64 14.61 7.72
C GLN A 34 -4.62 13.63 7.06
N VAL A 35 -5.75 14.08 6.52
CA VAL A 35 -6.71 13.20 5.84
C VAL A 35 -6.11 12.64 4.55
N LEU A 36 -5.31 13.43 3.83
CA LEU A 36 -4.62 12.98 2.63
C LEU A 36 -3.53 11.95 2.98
N LEU A 37 -2.81 12.15 4.09
CA LEU A 37 -1.83 11.19 4.60
C LEU A 37 -2.50 9.88 5.03
N ASP A 38 -3.64 9.96 5.70
CA ASP A 38 -4.42 8.78 6.11
C ASP A 38 -4.96 8.03 4.91
N LEU A 39 -5.39 8.73 3.84
CA LEU A 39 -5.78 8.11 2.57
C LEU A 39 -4.63 7.31 1.97
N GLN A 40 -3.43 7.92 1.90
CA GLN A 40 -2.24 7.23 1.39
C GLN A 40 -1.93 5.98 2.22
N GLU A 41 -1.88 6.11 3.55
CA GLU A 41 -1.56 4.99 4.44
C GLU A 41 -2.60 3.86 4.31
N ASN A 42 -3.89 4.21 4.23
CA ASN A 42 -4.96 3.25 4.03
C ASN A 42 -4.87 2.53 2.69
N TRP A 43 -4.46 3.24 1.62
CA TRP A 43 -4.27 2.64 0.31
C TRP A 43 -3.08 1.67 0.29
N GLU A 44 -1.94 2.09 0.82
CA GLU A 44 -0.74 1.22 0.95
C GLU A 44 -1.05 -0.03 1.77
N ARG A 45 -1.73 0.11 2.91
CA ARG A 45 -2.13 -1.03 3.75
C ARG A 45 -3.03 -2.01 3.00
N LYS A 46 -4.06 -1.49 2.32
CA LYS A 46 -4.96 -2.34 1.52
C LYS A 46 -4.23 -3.05 0.39
N LEU A 47 -3.26 -2.39 -0.26
CA LEU A 47 -2.44 -3.02 -1.30
C LEU A 47 -1.64 -4.20 -0.72
N ILE A 48 -1.11 -4.08 0.50
CA ILE A 48 -0.39 -5.15 1.18
C ILE A 48 -1.32 -6.34 1.48
N ASP A 49 -2.52 -6.06 1.98
CA ASP A 49 -3.50 -7.08 2.36
C ASP A 49 -3.91 -7.96 1.16
N THR A 50 -3.86 -7.42 -0.06
CA THR A 50 -4.16 -8.20 -1.27
C THR A 50 -3.15 -9.31 -1.57
N LYS A 51 -1.93 -9.23 -1.00
CA LYS A 51 -0.82 -10.19 -1.21
C LYS A 51 -0.38 -10.37 -2.67
N VAL A 52 -0.84 -9.50 -3.59
CA VAL A 52 -0.51 -9.58 -5.03
C VAL A 52 0.94 -9.27 -5.35
N LEU A 53 1.58 -8.52 -4.46
CA LEU A 53 3.01 -8.28 -4.40
C LEU A 53 3.56 -9.20 -3.32
N ASN A 54 4.66 -9.91 -3.58
CA ASN A 54 5.44 -10.57 -2.52
C ASN A 54 6.18 -9.49 -1.69
N TYR A 55 5.38 -8.64 -1.04
CA TYR A 55 5.70 -7.32 -0.50
C TYR A 55 6.50 -7.41 0.79
N ASN A 56 6.48 -8.55 1.50
CA ASN A 56 7.35 -8.78 2.66
C ASN A 56 8.84 -8.57 2.33
N ARG A 57 9.23 -8.69 1.05
CA ARG A 57 10.58 -8.38 0.57
C ARG A 57 10.82 -6.89 0.26
N TYR A 58 9.76 -6.10 0.09
CA TYR A 58 9.80 -4.71 -0.38
C TYR A 58 9.16 -3.70 0.58
N LYS A 59 8.70 -4.14 1.76
CA LYS A 59 8.11 -3.25 2.80
C LYS A 59 9.02 -2.06 3.13
N ASP A 60 10.33 -2.30 3.08
CA ASP A 60 11.34 -1.30 3.42
C ASP A 60 11.42 -0.17 2.37
N LEU A 61 10.94 -0.38 1.14
CA LEU A 61 10.90 0.66 0.11
C LEU A 61 9.78 1.69 0.33
N PHE A 62 8.69 1.30 0.99
CA PHE A 62 7.52 2.15 1.21
C PHE A 62 7.55 2.83 2.60
N ILE A 63 7.98 2.10 3.65
CA ILE A 63 8.02 2.61 5.03
C ILE A 63 9.20 3.58 5.25
N SER A 64 10.33 3.38 4.58
CA SER A 64 11.57 4.13 4.84
C SER A 64 11.49 5.63 4.47
N THR A 65 10.55 6.02 3.61
CA THR A 65 10.37 7.41 3.18
C THR A 65 9.97 8.35 4.33
N ARG A 66 9.46 7.84 5.46
CA ARG A 66 9.08 8.65 6.64
C ARG A 66 10.19 8.82 7.69
N SER A 67 11.23 8.00 7.70
CA SER A 67 12.27 8.04 8.76
C SER A 67 13.25 9.20 8.60
N LEU A 68 13.44 9.72 7.38
CA LEU A 68 14.48 10.71 7.08
C LEU A 68 14.09 12.18 7.32
N SER A 69 12.87 12.48 7.74
CA SER A 69 12.43 13.87 7.99
C SER A 69 12.25 14.24 9.47
N ALA A 70 12.55 13.33 10.40
CA ALA A 70 12.43 13.56 11.85
C ALA A 70 13.81 13.69 12.51
N SER A 71 14.61 14.68 12.12
CA SER A 71 15.84 15.05 12.84
C SER A 71 16.27 16.47 12.49
N GLN A 72 15.77 17.46 13.26
CA GLN A 72 16.47 18.72 13.53
C GLN A 72 15.68 19.58 14.55
N THR A 73 16.00 19.41 15.83
CA THR A 73 16.05 20.52 16.80
C THR A 73 17.27 20.28 17.68
N ASP A 74 18.26 21.15 17.54
CA ASP A 74 19.57 21.13 18.22
C ASP A 74 19.45 21.68 19.67
N PRO A 75 20.39 21.36 20.59
CA PRO A 75 20.32 21.65 22.02
C PRO A 75 21.14 22.89 22.46
N GLY A 76 20.74 23.53 23.58
CA GLY A 76 21.53 24.53 24.34
C GLY A 76 20.67 25.24 25.39
N GLU A 77 20.82 24.93 26.69
CA GLU A 77 21.55 25.73 27.73
C GLU A 77 20.94 27.13 27.99
N ASP A 78 20.61 27.63 29.20
CA ASP A 78 20.94 27.33 30.60
C ASP A 78 20.02 28.18 31.54
N ALA A 79 20.06 27.88 32.85
CA ALA A 79 19.80 28.74 34.03
C ALA A 79 18.58 28.44 34.95
N GLN A 80 18.84 27.56 35.93
CA GLN A 80 18.53 27.60 37.38
C GLN A 80 17.27 28.31 37.94
N ARG A 81 16.43 27.53 38.63
CA ARG A 81 16.20 27.63 40.10
C ARG A 81 15.53 26.37 40.67
N THR A 82 16.19 25.74 41.64
CA THR A 82 15.76 24.65 42.53
C THR A 82 15.06 25.23 43.79
N PRO A 83 14.70 24.43 44.82
CA PRO A 83 13.89 23.19 44.87
C PRO A 83 12.81 23.28 45.99
N LEU A 84 11.72 22.51 45.99
CA LEU A 84 11.13 22.05 47.26
C LEU A 84 10.29 20.77 47.09
N HIS A 85 10.62 19.83 47.96
CA HIS A 85 9.85 18.73 48.51
C HIS A 85 9.88 17.36 47.81
N GLU A 86 10.69 16.52 48.46
CA GLU A 86 10.71 15.07 48.41
C GLU A 86 9.34 14.48 48.71
N ASP A 87 8.91 13.52 47.90
CA ASP A 87 8.35 12.27 48.42
C ASP A 87 8.57 11.17 47.37
N ARG A 88 9.47 10.26 47.70
CA ARG A 88 9.82 9.08 46.90
C ARG A 88 9.36 7.86 47.69
N ILE A 89 8.20 7.30 47.36
CA ILE A 89 7.97 5.85 47.43
C ILE A 89 7.21 5.41 46.19
N HIS A 90 7.77 4.39 45.54
CA HIS A 90 7.36 3.80 44.27
C HIS A 90 6.02 3.07 44.38
N SER A 91 5.13 3.28 43.39
CA SER A 91 4.21 2.23 42.94
C SER A 91 4.00 2.33 41.44
N GLN A 92 4.70 1.46 40.71
CA GLN A 92 4.31 0.82 39.45
C GLN A 92 3.12 1.47 38.71
N THR A 93 3.38 2.44 37.84
CA THR A 93 2.54 2.64 36.64
C THR A 93 3.14 1.79 35.52
N GLN A 94 3.08 0.48 35.75
CA GLN A 94 3.25 -0.55 34.74
C GLN A 94 1.87 -1.20 34.63
N THR A 95 1.38 -1.30 33.39
CA THR A 95 0.22 -2.10 32.95
C THR A 95 -1.14 -1.71 33.53
N LEU A 96 -1.77 -0.68 32.96
CA LEU A 96 -3.22 -0.44 33.04
C LEU A 96 -3.79 -0.25 31.63
N TYR A 97 -3.53 -1.22 30.76
CA TYR A 97 -4.21 -1.39 29.47
C TYR A 97 -4.02 -2.82 28.95
N GLU A 98 -4.27 -3.81 29.80
CA GLU A 98 -4.64 -5.16 29.37
C GLU A 98 -5.69 -5.71 30.34
N GLU A 99 -6.63 -6.50 29.79
CA GLU A 99 -7.83 -7.08 30.43
C GLU A 99 -9.07 -6.19 30.56
N SER A 100 -9.74 -5.92 29.44
CA SER A 100 -11.17 -6.26 29.29
C SER A 100 -11.66 -6.13 27.84
N LEU A 101 -11.15 -6.97 26.93
CA LEU A 101 -11.87 -7.30 25.70
C LEU A 101 -11.80 -8.82 25.52
N GLY A 102 -12.58 -9.52 26.34
CA GLY A 102 -12.99 -10.88 26.01
C GLY A 102 -13.89 -10.82 24.78
N SER A 103 -13.35 -11.15 23.62
CA SER A 103 -14.13 -11.65 22.50
C SER A 103 -13.46 -12.93 22.01
N ASP A 104 -13.91 -14.01 22.59
CA ASP A 104 -14.09 -15.29 21.92
C ASP A 104 -14.57 -15.04 20.47
N LEU A 105 -13.63 -15.03 19.54
CA LEU A 105 -13.82 -15.00 18.10
C LEU A 105 -12.91 -16.10 17.53
N ASP A 106 -13.11 -17.31 18.04
CA ASP A 106 -12.75 -18.51 17.30
C ASP A 106 -13.93 -18.84 16.35
N ASP A 107 -13.58 -19.21 15.12
CA ASP A 107 -14.46 -19.60 14.01
C ASP A 107 -15.40 -18.54 13.39
N THR A 108 -14.86 -17.68 12.49
CA THR A 108 -15.58 -17.36 11.25
C THR A 108 -14.60 -17.08 10.12
N ASP A 109 -14.19 -18.18 9.46
CA ASP A 109 -13.51 -18.25 8.17
C ASP A 109 -12.17 -17.50 8.10
N GLU A 110 -11.10 -18.19 7.71
CA GLU A 110 -9.88 -17.56 7.22
C GLU A 110 -10.26 -16.78 5.96
N GLY A 111 -10.82 -15.59 6.15
CA GLY A 111 -11.69 -14.93 5.19
C GLY A 111 -11.06 -15.04 3.84
N GLU A 112 -11.70 -15.82 2.94
CA GLU A 112 -11.18 -16.17 1.62
C GLU A 112 -10.35 -15.01 1.13
N VAL A 113 -9.01 -15.15 1.18
CA VAL A 113 -8.08 -14.10 0.76
C VAL A 113 -8.57 -13.71 -0.61
N LEU A 114 -9.16 -12.51 -0.73
CA LEU A 114 -9.96 -12.09 -1.87
C LEU A 114 -9.22 -12.50 -3.14
N LYS A 115 -9.61 -13.65 -3.70
CA LYS A 115 -8.81 -14.25 -4.77
C LYS A 115 -9.18 -13.45 -5.98
N THR A 116 -8.36 -12.45 -6.26
CA THR A 116 -8.55 -11.60 -7.43
C THR A 116 -8.65 -12.54 -8.62
N ALA A 117 -9.78 -12.45 -9.34
CA ALA A 117 -10.00 -13.28 -10.51
C ALA A 117 -8.86 -13.07 -11.51
N ASN A 118 -8.58 -14.09 -12.33
CA ASN A 118 -7.58 -13.96 -13.39
C ASN A 118 -8.09 -12.94 -14.43
N VAL A 119 -7.70 -11.67 -14.26
CA VAL A 119 -8.15 -10.55 -15.08
C VAL A 119 -6.97 -9.97 -15.82
N LEU A 120 -7.17 -9.66 -17.10
CA LEU A 120 -6.22 -8.93 -17.94
C LEU A 120 -6.81 -7.58 -18.30
N ILE A 121 -6.16 -6.50 -17.87
CA ILE A 121 -6.49 -5.12 -18.24
C ILE A 121 -5.38 -4.64 -19.17
N CYS A 122 -5.73 -4.21 -20.39
CA CYS A 122 -4.76 -3.77 -21.39
C CYS A 122 -5.38 -2.87 -22.44
N GLN A 123 -4.55 -2.27 -23.28
CA GLN A 123 -4.98 -1.64 -24.53
C GLN A 123 -4.74 -2.61 -25.69
N TYR A 124 -5.55 -2.54 -26.74
CA TYR A 124 -5.31 -3.31 -27.96
C TYR A 124 -4.59 -2.45 -29.01
N GLU A 125 -3.70 -3.06 -29.78
CA GLU A 125 -3.12 -2.48 -31.00
C GLU A 125 -3.89 -3.00 -32.23
N LYS A 126 -4.13 -4.30 -32.29
CA LYS A 126 -4.74 -4.94 -33.46
C LYS A 126 -5.47 -6.22 -33.06
N VAL A 127 -6.69 -6.41 -33.57
CA VAL A 127 -7.43 -7.68 -33.46
C VAL A 127 -7.73 -8.17 -34.87
N THR A 128 -7.42 -9.44 -35.15
CA THR A 128 -7.68 -10.07 -36.44
C THR A 128 -8.35 -11.42 -36.25
N ARG A 129 -9.11 -11.85 -37.26
CA ARG A 129 -9.81 -13.14 -37.26
C ARG A 129 -9.66 -13.84 -38.60
N VAL A 130 -9.39 -15.14 -38.57
CA VAL A 130 -9.47 -16.04 -39.73
C VAL A 130 -10.32 -17.25 -39.35
N LYS A 131 -11.49 -17.40 -39.99
CA LYS A 131 -12.53 -18.37 -39.57
C LYS A 131 -12.86 -18.19 -38.08
N ASN A 132 -12.63 -19.21 -37.26
CA ASN A 132 -12.86 -19.22 -35.83
C ASN A 132 -11.61 -18.89 -35.00
N LYS A 133 -10.47 -18.59 -35.64
CA LYS A 133 -9.22 -18.24 -34.97
C LYS A 133 -9.10 -16.72 -34.83
N TRP A 134 -8.89 -16.26 -33.61
CA TRP A 134 -8.68 -14.86 -33.26
C TRP A 134 -7.23 -14.64 -32.85
N LYS A 135 -6.66 -13.52 -33.28
CA LYS A 135 -5.36 -13.01 -32.82
C LYS A 135 -5.53 -11.59 -32.31
N ALA A 136 -5.09 -11.33 -31.09
CA ALA A 136 -5.06 -9.99 -30.49
C ALA A 136 -3.62 -9.59 -30.16
N GLN A 137 -3.23 -8.42 -30.63
CA GLN A 137 -2.00 -7.71 -30.25
C GLN A 137 -2.39 -6.68 -29.20
N LEU A 138 -1.84 -6.83 -28.00
CA LEU A 138 -2.17 -6.06 -26.82
C LEU A 138 -0.92 -5.33 -26.33
N LYS A 139 -1.11 -4.16 -25.69
CA LYS A 139 -0.06 -3.32 -25.12
C LYS A 139 -0.46 -2.81 -23.75
N THR A 140 0.53 -2.33 -22.98
CA THR A 140 0.35 -1.70 -21.66
C THR A 140 -0.60 -2.52 -20.77
N ALA A 141 -0.27 -3.79 -20.59
CA ALA A 141 -1.14 -4.73 -19.89
C ALA A 141 -0.72 -4.90 -18.44
N SER A 142 -1.71 -4.97 -17.55
CA SER A 142 -1.62 -5.46 -16.18
C SER A 142 -2.54 -6.67 -16.02
N THR A 143 -2.08 -7.71 -15.34
CA THR A 143 -2.90 -8.90 -15.07
C THR A 143 -2.62 -9.44 -13.69
N CYS A 144 -3.64 -10.03 -13.07
CA CYS A 144 -3.48 -10.89 -11.90
C CYS A 144 -3.57 -12.35 -12.36
N ILE A 145 -2.55 -13.16 -12.09
CA ILE A 145 -2.55 -14.60 -12.35
C ILE A 145 -2.17 -15.32 -11.07
N GLU A 146 -3.05 -16.20 -10.60
CA GLU A 146 -2.82 -17.00 -9.38
C GLU A 146 -2.54 -16.14 -8.12
N GLY A 147 -3.12 -14.94 -8.08
CA GLY A 147 -2.91 -14.00 -6.98
C GLY A 147 -1.58 -13.26 -7.05
N VAL A 148 -0.91 -13.22 -8.21
CA VAL A 148 0.31 -12.45 -8.44
C VAL A 148 0.10 -11.51 -9.63
N ASP A 149 0.52 -10.26 -9.47
CA ASP A 149 0.40 -9.27 -10.54
C ASP A 149 1.59 -9.26 -11.49
N PHE A 150 1.29 -9.11 -12.78
CA PHE A 150 2.28 -9.02 -13.85
C PHE A 150 1.98 -7.84 -14.78
N LEU A 151 3.05 -7.22 -15.28
CA LEU A 151 3.00 -6.17 -16.29
C LEU A 151 3.59 -6.67 -17.61
N PHE A 152 2.99 -6.24 -18.72
CA PHE A 152 3.47 -6.52 -20.08
C PHE A 152 3.47 -5.24 -20.92
N GLY A 153 4.62 -4.95 -21.54
CA GLY A 153 4.69 -3.90 -22.56
C GLY A 153 3.89 -4.27 -23.81
N LYS A 154 4.03 -5.52 -24.28
CA LYS A 154 3.29 -6.11 -25.40
C LYS A 154 2.95 -7.57 -25.12
N LEU A 155 1.77 -8.01 -25.57
CA LEU A 155 1.28 -9.38 -25.44
C LEU A 155 0.56 -9.78 -26.75
N ASN A 156 0.89 -10.96 -27.30
CA ASN A 156 0.16 -11.54 -28.43
C ASN A 156 -0.69 -12.70 -27.90
N ALA A 157 -2.00 -12.62 -28.08
CA ALA A 157 -2.94 -13.65 -27.68
C ALA A 157 -3.58 -14.32 -28.90
N GLU A 158 -3.63 -15.65 -28.91
CA GLU A 158 -4.33 -16.44 -29.92
C GLU A 158 -5.38 -17.31 -29.25
N PHE A 159 -6.62 -17.29 -29.74
CA PHE A 159 -7.72 -18.07 -29.18
C PHE A 159 -8.71 -18.50 -30.27
N GLU A 160 -9.39 -19.61 -30.03
CA GLU A 160 -10.39 -20.16 -30.94
C GLU A 160 -11.78 -19.99 -30.34
N TRP A 161 -12.72 -19.50 -31.16
CA TRP A 161 -14.14 -19.52 -30.82
C TRP A 161 -14.72 -20.88 -31.20
N LYS A 162 -15.37 -21.57 -30.25
CA LYS A 162 -16.07 -22.84 -30.51
C LYS A 162 -17.54 -22.60 -30.79
#